data_AF-A0A435B899-F1
#
_entry.id   AF-A0A435B899-F1
#
_cell.length_a   1.000
_cell.length_b   1.000
_cell.length_c   1.000
_cell.angle_alpha   90.00
_cell.angle_beta   90.00
_cell.angle_gamma   90.00
#
_symmetry.space_group_name_H-M   'P 1'
#
loop_
_entity.id
_entity.type
_entity.pdbx_description
1 polymer ?
#
loop_
_entity_poly.entity_id
_entity_poly.type
_entity_poly.pdbx_seq_one_letter_code
_entity_poly.pdbx_strand_id
1 'polypeptide(L)' 'EDTSHQAITSMVDGVRHFEVIEAECVGCNLCVNVCPVEGCITMEPLAAGAMDERTGKPVSPVYANWTTHPNNPMAKVAAE' A
#
# COMPACT_ATOMS: atom_id res chain seq x y z
N GLU A 1 -12.57 -7.38 -11.70
CA GLU A 1 -11.09 -7.31 -11.63
C GLU A 1 -10.64 -7.67 -10.23
N ASP A 2 -9.51 -8.36 -10.18
CA ASP A 2 -8.92 -9.09 -9.05
C ASP A 2 -8.83 -8.24 -7.78
N THR A 3 -8.89 -8.88 -6.61
CA THR A 3 -8.91 -8.31 -5.24
C THR A 3 -7.59 -7.61 -4.84
N SER A 4 -6.90 -7.03 -5.81
CA SER A 4 -5.56 -6.50 -5.71
C SER A 4 -5.61 -4.98 -5.83
N HIS A 5 -5.30 -4.29 -4.73
CA HIS A 5 -5.07 -2.84 -4.77
C HIS A 5 -3.80 -2.54 -5.57
N GLN A 6 -3.94 -1.86 -6.71
CA GLN A 6 -2.82 -1.54 -7.59
C GLN A 6 -2.24 -0.16 -7.23
N ALA A 7 -1.03 -0.16 -6.65
CA ALA A 7 -0.29 1.05 -6.26
C ALA A 7 1.15 1.03 -6.80
N ILE A 8 1.36 0.46 -7.99
CA ILE A 8 2.67 0.37 -8.64
C ILE A 8 2.59 1.09 -9.98
N THR A 9 3.44 2.08 -10.22
CA THR A 9 3.61 2.66 -11.57
C THR A 9 4.49 1.76 -12.43
N SER A 10 4.32 1.79 -13.75
CA SER A 10 5.22 1.11 -14.70
C SER A 10 6.18 2.07 -15.43
N MET A 11 6.03 3.36 -15.16
CA MET A 11 6.80 4.44 -15.78
C MET A 11 7.18 5.48 -14.72
N VAL A 12 8.44 5.89 -14.71
CA VAL A 12 8.96 7.02 -13.92
C VAL A 12 9.83 7.85 -14.87
N ASP A 13 9.68 9.17 -14.88
CA ASP A 13 10.42 10.08 -15.77
C ASP A 13 10.45 9.68 -17.26
N GLY A 14 9.33 9.10 -17.75
CA GLY A 14 9.20 8.67 -19.14
C GLY A 14 9.99 7.40 -19.51
N VAL A 15 10.64 6.75 -18.54
CA VAL A 15 11.32 5.47 -18.73
C VAL A 15 10.58 4.35 -18.00
N ARG A 16 10.74 3.12 -18.50
CA ARG A 16 10.15 1.94 -17.87
C ARG A 16 10.83 1.67 -16.53
N HIS A 17 10.10 1.93 -15.45
CA HIS A 17 10.56 1.77 -14.07
C HIS A 17 9.35 1.44 -13.20
N PHE A 18 9.50 0.48 -12.29
CA PHE A 18 8.44 0.10 -11.37
C PHE A 18 8.71 0.65 -9.98
N GLU A 19 7.80 1.50 -9.51
CA GLU A 19 7.91 2.14 -8.19
C GLU A 19 6.57 2.05 -7.46
N VAL A 20 6.62 1.90 -6.14
CA VAL A 20 5.44 1.95 -5.28
C VAL A 20 5.00 3.41 -5.16
N ILE A 21 3.76 3.69 -5.56
CA ILE A 21 3.15 5.00 -5.33
C ILE A 21 2.71 5.03 -3.87
N GLU A 22 3.56 5.56 -2.98
CA GLU A 22 3.36 5.49 -1.53
C GLU A 22 1.98 6.02 -1.11
N ALA A 23 1.55 7.15 -1.67
CA ALA A 23 0.26 7.75 -1.39
C ALA A 23 -0.94 6.83 -1.68
N GLU A 24 -0.79 5.92 -2.64
CA GLU A 24 -1.83 4.95 -2.99
C GLU A 24 -1.64 3.61 -2.26
N CYS A 25 -0.49 3.31 -1.67
CA CYS A 25 -0.23 2.03 -1.01
C CYS A 25 -1.14 1.79 0.20
N VAL A 26 -1.73 0.59 0.31
CA VAL A 26 -2.58 0.20 1.46
C VAL A 26 -1.94 -0.83 2.39
N GLY A 27 -0.70 -1.24 2.10
CA GLY A 27 0.02 -2.24 2.89
C GLY A 27 -0.54 -3.67 2.76
N CYS A 28 -1.04 -4.06 1.58
CA CYS A 28 -1.63 -5.40 1.35
C CYS A 28 -0.61 -6.54 1.21
N ASN A 29 0.68 -6.23 1.08
CA ASN A 29 1.78 -7.21 0.91
C ASN A 29 1.74 -8.03 -0.41
N LEU A 30 0.78 -7.78 -1.31
CA LEU A 30 0.66 -8.54 -2.56
C LEU A 30 1.82 -8.30 -3.52
N CYS A 31 2.30 -7.06 -3.65
CA CYS A 31 3.42 -6.72 -4.54
C CYS A 31 4.71 -7.46 -4.17
N VAL A 32 5.05 -7.53 -2.87
CA VAL A 32 6.21 -8.27 -2.38
C VAL A 32 6.09 -9.76 -2.68
N ASN A 33 4.89 -10.31 -2.56
CA ASN A 33 4.67 -11.74 -2.74
C ASN A 33 4.73 -12.18 -4.22
N VAL A 34 4.24 -11.33 -5.13
CA VAL A 34 4.17 -11.65 -6.57
C VAL A 34 5.42 -11.22 -7.35
N CYS A 35 6.26 -10.35 -6.80
CA CYS A 35 7.43 -9.85 -7.50
C CYS A 35 8.40 -11.00 -7.81
N PRO A 36 8.76 -11.23 -9.08
CA PRO A 36 9.65 -12.34 -9.46
C PRO A 36 11.12 -12.08 -9.09
N VAL A 37 11.44 -10.88 -8.62
CA VAL A 37 12.80 -10.46 -8.25
C VAL A 37 12.92 -10.50 -6.72
N GLU A 38 13.79 -11.37 -6.24
CA GLU A 38 14.06 -11.51 -4.81
C GLU A 38 14.63 -10.21 -4.22
N GLY A 39 14.10 -9.80 -3.06
CA GLY A 39 14.53 -8.58 -2.36
C GLY A 39 14.23 -7.26 -3.09
N CYS A 40 13.43 -7.28 -4.16
CA CYS A 40 13.11 -6.08 -4.94
C CYS A 40 12.22 -5.08 -4.19
N ILE A 41 11.34 -5.55 -3.31
CA ILE A 41 10.38 -4.74 -2.57
C ILE A 41 10.46 -5.12 -1.10
N THR A 42 10.55 -4.12 -0.22
CA THR A 42 10.60 -4.30 1.23
C THR A 42 9.38 -3.65 1.87
N MET A 43 8.79 -4.32 2.86
CA MET A 43 7.75 -3.74 3.70
C MET A 43 8.38 -3.13 4.95
N GLU A 44 8.12 -1.85 5.17
CA GLU A 44 8.54 -1.16 6.39
C GLU A 44 7.31 -0.81 7.24
N PRO A 45 7.24 -1.26 8.51
CA PRO A 45 6.17 -0.87 9.41
C PRO A 45 6.38 0.56 9.92
N LEU A 46 5.33 1.37 9.89
CA LEU A 46 5.33 2.69 10.52
C LEU A 46 5.11 2.55 12.03
N ALA A 47 5.89 3.30 12.83
CA ALA A 47 5.74 3.32 14.28
C ALA A 47 4.42 3.97 14.71
N ALA A 48 3.85 3.52 15.84
CA ALA A 48 2.67 4.16 16.42
C ALA A 48 2.93 5.65 16.70
N GLY A 49 2.00 6.51 16.28
CA GLY A 49 2.13 7.96 16.37
C GLY A 49 2.91 8.63 15.22
N ALA A 50 3.61 7.86 14.36
CA ALA A 50 4.19 8.41 13.14
C ALA A 50 3.09 8.89 12.18
N MET A 51 3.38 9.92 11.37
CA MET A 51 2.44 10.40 10.36
C MET A 51 2.36 9.39 9.20
N ASP A 52 1.17 8.85 8.93
CA ASP A 52 0.91 8.06 7.73
C ASP A 52 0.55 9.02 6.59
N GLU A 53 1.51 9.29 5.70
CA GLU A 53 1.36 10.24 4.59
C GLU A 53 0.25 9.86 3.60
N ARG A 54 -0.11 8.57 3.58
CA ARG A 54 -1.13 7.99 2.70
C ARG A 54 -2.52 8.39 3.16
N THR A 55 -2.70 8.58 4.47
CA THR A 55 -3.99 8.94 5.08
C THR A 55 -4.01 10.33 5.71
N GLY A 56 -2.85 10.96 5.89
CA GLY A 56 -2.69 12.23 6.60
C GLY A 56 -2.97 12.12 8.11
N LYS A 57 -2.90 10.92 8.69
CA LYS A 57 -3.26 10.65 10.10
C LYS A 57 -2.10 9.97 10.84
N PRO A 58 -1.96 10.16 12.16
CA PRO A 58 -1.01 9.40 12.95
C PRO A 58 -1.40 7.91 12.99
N VAL A 59 -0.40 7.04 12.91
CA VAL A 59 -0.57 5.59 13.00
C VAL A 59 -1.12 5.21 14.37
N SER A 60 -2.24 4.48 14.36
CA SER A 60 -2.86 3.98 15.59
C SER A 60 -1.99 2.88 16.23
N PRO A 61 -1.86 2.83 17.56
CA PRO A 61 -1.22 1.70 18.24
C PRO A 61 -2.07 0.42 18.22
N VAL A 62 -3.34 0.52 17.80
CA VAL A 62 -4.23 -0.63 17.64
C VAL A 62 -3.88 -1.35 16.35
N TYR A 63 -3.79 -2.68 16.41
CA TYR A 63 -3.57 -3.51 15.23
C TYR A 63 -4.59 -3.21 14.12
N ALA A 64 -4.08 -2.98 12.92
CA ALA A 64 -4.85 -2.79 11.70
C ALA A 64 -4.13 -3.48 10.54
N ASN A 65 -4.85 -3.76 9.46
CA ASN A 65 -4.28 -4.31 8.24
C ASN A 65 -4.98 -3.70 7.02
N TRP A 66 -4.60 -4.14 5.82
CA TRP A 66 -5.11 -3.58 4.57
C TRP A 66 -6.64 -3.62 4.44
N THR A 67 -7.35 -4.56 5.08
CA THR A 67 -8.83 -4.65 5.01
C THR A 67 -9.54 -3.50 5.72
N THR A 68 -8.86 -2.81 6.64
CA THR A 68 -9.39 -1.63 7.35
C THR A 68 -8.74 -0.33 6.89
N HIS A 69 -7.87 -0.38 5.88
CA HIS A 69 -7.14 0.79 5.41
C HIS A 69 -8.08 1.80 4.72
N PRO A 70 -8.03 3.10 5.06
CA PRO A 70 -8.96 4.10 4.50
C PRO A 70 -8.91 4.24 2.97
N ASN A 71 -7.75 3.98 2.36
CA ASN A 71 -7.55 4.03 0.91
C ASN A 71 -7.83 2.70 0.20
N ASN A 72 -8.14 1.63 0.92
CA ASN A 72 -8.48 0.36 0.29
C ASN A 72 -9.91 0.44 -0.28
N PRO A 73 -10.10 0.39 -1.62
CA PRO A 73 -11.43 0.46 -2.21
C PRO A 73 -12.33 -0.68 -1.74
N MET A 74 -11.77 -1.88 -1.50
CA MET A 74 -12.53 -3.02 -0.99
C MET A 74 -13.01 -2.84 0.45
N ALA A 75 -12.31 -2.04 1.27
CA ALA A 75 -12.75 -1.73 2.63
C ALA A 75 -13.97 -0.80 2.62
N LYS A 76 -14.08 0.08 1.62
CA LYS A 76 -15.21 1.03 1.49
C LYS A 76 -16.51 0.34 1.10
N VAL A 77 -16.45 -0.66 0.21
CA VAL A 77 -17.66 -1.38 -0.26
C VAL A 77 -18.36 -2.18 0.85
N ALA A 78 -17.66 -2.50 1.95
CA ALA A 78 -18.25 -3.17 3.11
C ALA A 78 -19.06 -2.23 4.03
N ALA A 79 -19.02 -0.91 3.78
CA ALA A 79 -19.70 0.11 4.59
C ALA A 79 -20.95 0.71 3.91
N GLU A 80 -21.37 0.19 2.76
CA GLU A 80 -22.60 0.56 2.03
C GLU A 80 -23.66 -0.54 2.11
#